data_AF-A0A8H4B1J4-F1
#
_entry.id   AF-A0A8H4B1J4-F1
#
_cell.length_a   1.000
_cell.length_b   1.000
_cell.length_c   1.000
_cell.angle_alpha   90.00
_cell.angle_beta   90.00
_cell.angle_gamma   90.00
#
_symmetry.space_group_name_H-M   'P 1'
#
loop_
_entity.id
_entity.type
_entity.pdbx_description
1 polymer ?
#
loop_
_entity_poly.entity_id
_entity_poly.type
_entity_poly.pdbx_seq_one_letter_code
_entity_poly.pdbx_strand_id
1 'polypeptide(L)'
;MKFFALIISFLLALSVIDAAPITSNPTVISLEKHANKKSSWLNVRKIHKLRALVKYQKLVRSAYASDKAVLSQLALAIEGKYGDESGEIDLTVESDGNSDIGYFGPVVIGGQTFNTIFDTGSSDLWVNSLFWL
;
A
#
# COMPACT_ATOMS: atom_id res chain seq x y z
N MET A 1 -40.60 24.19 -19.32
CA MET A 1 -39.29 23.98 -19.99
C MET A 1 -38.21 24.93 -19.49
N LYS A 2 -38.23 26.24 -19.82
CA LYS A 2 -37.13 27.19 -19.51
C LYS A 2 -36.57 27.15 -18.07
N PHE A 3 -37.42 26.99 -17.06
CA PHE A 3 -37.02 26.93 -15.64
C PHE A 3 -36.12 25.72 -15.31
N PHE A 4 -36.43 24.52 -15.82
CA PHE A 4 -35.62 23.32 -15.58
C PHE A 4 -34.23 23.40 -16.24
N ALA A 5 -34.12 24.03 -17.41
CA ALA A 5 -32.82 24.26 -18.05
C ALA A 5 -31.92 25.16 -17.18
N LEU A 6 -32.51 26.15 -16.48
CA LEU A 6 -31.81 27.03 -15.54
C LEU A 6 -31.28 26.25 -14.32
N ILE A 7 -32.10 25.35 -13.75
CA ILE A 7 -31.68 24.47 -12.64
C ILE A 7 -30.55 23.54 -13.08
N ILE A 8 -30.67 22.89 -14.24
CA ILE A 8 -29.62 21.99 -14.77
C ILE A 8 -28.32 22.76 -15.02
N SER A 9 -28.39 23.95 -15.61
CA SER A 9 -27.22 24.81 -15.81
C SER A 9 -26.56 25.26 -14.51
N PHE A 10 -27.34 25.48 -13.44
CA PHE A 10 -26.83 25.86 -12.13
C PHE A 10 -26.15 24.67 -11.41
N LEU A 11 -26.75 23.48 -11.46
CA LEU A 11 -26.15 22.25 -10.93
C LEU A 11 -24.86 21.88 -11.67
N LEU A 12 -24.82 22.06 -13.00
CA LEU A 12 -23.62 21.82 -13.79
C LEU A 12 -22.50 22.82 -13.44
N ALA A 13 -22.83 24.10 -13.22
CA ALA A 13 -21.87 25.09 -12.75
C ALA A 13 -21.30 24.75 -11.36
N LEU A 14 -22.14 24.29 -10.42
CA LEU A 14 -21.69 23.83 -9.10
C LEU A 14 -20.73 22.63 -9.20
N SER A 15 -21.00 21.66 -10.07
CA SER A 15 -20.08 20.52 -10.27
C SER A 15 -18.71 20.90 -10.84
N VAL A 16 -18.59 22.05 -11.52
CA VAL A 16 -17.29 22.57 -11.99
C VAL A 16 -16.54 23.29 -10.87
N ILE A 17 -17.24 23.86 -9.89
CA ILE A 17 -16.62 24.51 -8.73
C ILE A 17 -16.03 23.46 -7.78
N ASP A 18 -16.71 22.35 -7.54
CA ASP A 18 -16.19 21.22 -6.75
C ASP A 18 -15.08 20.44 -7.49
N ALA A 19 -15.01 20.58 -8.82
CA ALA A 19 -13.91 20.10 -9.66
C ALA A 19 -12.75 21.10 -9.82
N ALA A 20 -12.78 22.24 -9.14
CA ALA A 20 -11.60 23.09 -9.03
C ALA A 20 -10.50 22.30 -8.30
N PRO A 21 -9.29 22.14 -8.89
CA PRO A 21 -8.25 21.35 -8.24
C PRO A 21 -7.91 21.98 -6.90
N ILE A 22 -8.04 21.22 -5.82
CA ILE A 22 -7.64 21.66 -4.48
C ILE A 22 -6.14 21.95 -4.55
N THR A 23 -5.76 23.23 -4.61
CA THR A 23 -4.36 23.66 -4.66
C THR A 23 -3.72 23.61 -3.28
N SER A 24 -3.89 22.47 -2.59
CA SER A 24 -3.00 22.09 -1.50
C SER A 24 -1.60 21.92 -2.10
N ASN A 25 -0.65 22.73 -1.64
CA ASN A 25 0.76 22.44 -1.89
C ASN A 25 1.02 21.00 -1.41
N PRO A 26 1.59 20.11 -2.24
CA PRO A 26 1.77 18.72 -1.86
C PRO A 26 2.71 18.65 -0.65
N THR A 27 2.22 18.08 0.45
CA THR A 27 3.02 17.91 1.68
C THR A 27 4.13 16.90 1.43
N VAL A 28 5.31 17.38 1.02
CA VAL A 28 6.48 16.53 0.80
C VAL A 28 7.05 16.09 2.15
N ILE A 29 6.71 14.88 2.57
CA ILE A 29 7.31 14.21 3.71
C ILE A 29 8.56 13.46 3.23
N SER A 30 9.71 13.75 3.82
CA SER A 30 10.93 12.97 3.57
C SER A 30 10.85 11.65 4.32
N LEU A 31 10.85 10.53 3.59
CA LEU A 31 10.80 9.19 4.16
C LEU A 31 12.18 8.53 4.15
N GLU A 32 12.57 7.92 5.26
CA GLU A 32 13.79 7.11 5.35
C GLU A 32 13.52 5.68 4.89
N LYS A 33 14.45 5.11 4.10
CA LYS A 33 14.31 3.77 3.54
C LYS A 33 15.05 2.73 4.39
N HIS A 34 14.31 1.97 5.20
CA HIS A 34 14.87 0.94 6.08
C HIS A 34 14.85 -0.44 5.40
N ALA A 35 15.95 -1.19 5.53
CA ALA A 35 16.01 -2.61 5.15
C ALA A 35 17.18 -3.34 5.80
N ASN A 36 17.03 -4.65 5.94
CA ASN A 36 18.08 -5.57 6.38
C ASN A 36 19.28 -5.51 5.39
N LYS A 37 20.47 -5.18 5.92
CA LYS A 37 21.73 -5.03 5.15
C LYS A 37 22.19 -6.31 4.44
N LYS A 38 21.76 -7.49 4.91
CA LYS A 38 22.03 -8.79 4.28
C LYS A 38 21.10 -9.07 3.07
N SER A 39 19.97 -8.37 2.97
CA SER A 39 18.92 -8.68 1.99
C SER A 39 19.18 -8.03 0.62
N SER A 40 19.07 -8.83 -0.45
CA SER A 40 19.06 -8.30 -1.82
C SER A 40 17.72 -7.63 -2.11
N TRP A 41 17.74 -6.34 -2.47
CA TRP A 41 16.55 -5.56 -2.85
C TRP A 41 15.72 -6.22 -3.96
N LEU A 42 16.34 -7.00 -4.85
CA LEU A 42 15.63 -7.75 -5.89
C LEU A 42 14.80 -8.90 -5.31
N ASN A 43 15.31 -9.57 -4.26
CA ASN A 43 14.61 -10.65 -3.57
C ASN A 43 13.49 -10.10 -2.69
N VAL A 44 13.75 -9.02 -1.93
CA VAL A 44 12.71 -8.26 -1.21
C VAL A 44 11.56 -7.87 -2.16
N ARG A 45 11.86 -7.27 -3.32
CA ARG A 45 10.84 -6.88 -4.30
C ARG A 45 10.02 -8.07 -4.83
N LYS A 46 10.65 -9.23 -5.05
CA LYS A 46 9.94 -10.47 -5.43
C LYS A 46 8.98 -10.91 -4.31
N ILE A 47 9.46 -10.98 -3.07
CA ILE A 47 8.67 -11.42 -1.90
C ILE A 47 7.46 -10.51 -1.69
N HIS A 48 7.63 -9.17 -1.70
CA HIS A 48 6.50 -8.25 -1.56
C HIS A 48 5.50 -8.34 -2.72
N LYS A 49 5.95 -8.56 -3.97
CA LYS A 49 5.05 -8.78 -5.11
C LYS A 49 4.21 -10.06 -4.93
N LEU A 50 4.81 -11.15 -4.47
CA LEU A 50 4.10 -12.42 -4.19
C LEU A 50 3.13 -12.27 -3.00
N ARG A 51 3.59 -11.67 -1.89
CA ARG A 51 2.74 -11.36 -0.72
C ARG A 51 1.52 -10.51 -1.15
N ALA A 52 1.70 -9.49 -1.98
CA ALA A 52 0.63 -8.63 -2.49
C ALA A 52 -0.34 -9.37 -3.42
N LEU A 53 0.16 -10.15 -4.40
CA LEU A 53 -0.68 -10.94 -5.32
C LEU A 53 -1.68 -11.82 -4.55
N VAL A 54 -1.23 -12.51 -3.51
CA VAL A 54 -2.12 -13.36 -2.71
C VAL A 54 -2.97 -12.57 -1.72
N LYS A 55 -2.45 -11.50 -1.08
CA LYS A 55 -3.24 -10.62 -0.19
C LYS A 55 -4.48 -10.08 -0.90
N TYR A 56 -4.35 -9.70 -2.18
CA TYR A 56 -5.42 -9.14 -2.99
C TYR A 56 -6.01 -10.14 -4.01
N GLN A 57 -5.83 -11.45 -3.83
CA GLN A 57 -6.17 -12.46 -4.86
C GLN A 57 -7.59 -12.34 -5.44
N LYS A 58 -8.57 -11.91 -4.64
CA LYS A 58 -9.96 -11.69 -5.08
C LYS A 58 -10.07 -10.51 -6.05
N LEU A 59 -9.41 -9.39 -5.75
CA LEU A 59 -9.36 -8.21 -6.62
C LEU A 59 -8.49 -8.46 -7.85
N VAL A 60 -7.38 -9.20 -7.71
CA VAL A 60 -6.54 -9.57 -8.85
C VAL A 60 -7.34 -10.43 -9.84
N ARG A 61 -8.07 -11.45 -9.36
CA ARG A 61 -8.94 -12.29 -10.20
C ARG A 61 -10.05 -11.50 -10.90
N SER A 62 -10.62 -10.46 -10.28
CA SER A 62 -11.68 -9.65 -10.91
C SER A 62 -11.15 -8.57 -11.85
N ALA A 63 -10.06 -7.89 -11.51
CA ALA A 63 -9.49 -6.81 -12.32
C ALA A 63 -8.67 -7.33 -13.52
N TYR A 64 -8.04 -8.50 -13.39
CA TYR A 64 -7.17 -9.09 -14.41
C TYR A 64 -7.78 -10.38 -15.00
N ALA A 65 -9.12 -10.49 -15.02
CA ALA A 65 -9.85 -11.70 -15.47
C ALA A 65 -9.49 -12.17 -16.89
N SER A 66 -9.06 -11.26 -17.76
CA SER A 66 -8.59 -11.54 -19.13
C SER A 66 -7.08 -11.74 -19.27
N ASP A 67 -6.28 -11.29 -18.28
CA ASP A 67 -4.82 -11.37 -18.34
C ASP A 67 -4.34 -12.72 -17.79
N LYS A 68 -4.17 -13.67 -18.71
CA LYS A 68 -3.65 -15.00 -18.40
C LYS A 68 -2.25 -14.96 -17.77
N ALA A 69 -1.40 -13.98 -18.07
CA ALA A 69 -0.05 -13.90 -17.51
C ALA A 69 -0.07 -13.43 -16.04
N VAL A 70 -0.96 -12.51 -15.68
CA VAL A 70 -1.19 -12.12 -14.27
C VAL A 70 -1.90 -13.24 -13.52
N LEU A 71 -2.88 -13.92 -14.12
CA LEU A 71 -3.57 -15.06 -13.49
C LEU A 71 -2.65 -16.27 -13.28
N SER A 72 -1.73 -16.58 -14.21
CA SER A 72 -0.69 -17.59 -14.01
C SER A 72 0.33 -17.18 -12.94
N GLN A 73 0.74 -15.91 -12.88
CA GLN A 73 1.58 -15.41 -11.77
C GLN A 73 0.86 -15.51 -10.42
N LEU A 74 -0.46 -15.30 -10.39
CA LEU A 74 -1.26 -15.48 -9.18
C LEU A 74 -1.41 -16.97 -8.81
N ALA A 75 -1.61 -17.87 -9.79
CA ALA A 75 -1.64 -19.31 -9.56
C ALA A 75 -0.32 -19.78 -8.94
N LEU A 76 0.81 -19.47 -9.58
CA LEU A 76 2.16 -19.77 -9.05
C LEU A 76 2.43 -19.13 -7.69
N ALA A 77 1.87 -17.96 -7.40
CA ALA A 77 1.98 -17.32 -6.07
C ALA A 77 1.10 -17.98 -4.99
N ILE A 78 0.03 -18.70 -5.38
CA ILE A 78 -0.86 -19.45 -4.48
C ILE A 78 -0.34 -20.88 -4.30
N GLU A 79 0.10 -21.54 -5.37
CA GLU A 79 0.74 -22.86 -5.37
C GLU A 79 2.10 -22.81 -4.68
N GLY A 80 2.88 -21.75 -4.91
CA GLY A 80 4.12 -21.45 -4.19
C GLY A 80 3.94 -20.99 -2.74
N LYS A 81 2.70 -20.79 -2.24
CA LYS A 81 2.48 -20.70 -0.80
C LYS A 81 2.47 -22.12 -0.22
N TYR A 82 3.61 -22.49 0.37
CA TYR A 82 3.97 -23.86 0.77
C TYR A 82 4.28 -24.79 -0.43
N GLY A 83 4.86 -24.24 -1.50
CA GLY A 83 5.46 -25.01 -2.60
C GLY A 83 6.91 -25.42 -2.28
N ASP A 84 7.21 -26.70 -2.48
CA ASP A 84 8.43 -27.40 -2.03
C ASP A 84 9.65 -27.18 -2.95
N GLU A 85 9.89 -25.94 -3.39
CA GLU A 85 11.10 -25.59 -4.16
C GLU A 85 12.26 -25.28 -3.22
N SER A 86 13.34 -26.08 -3.31
CA SER A 86 14.50 -26.07 -2.40
C SER A 86 15.47 -24.89 -2.56
N GLY A 87 14.96 -23.71 -2.89
CA GLY A 87 15.64 -22.46 -2.63
C GLY A 87 15.38 -22.01 -1.19
N GLU A 88 16.43 -21.96 -0.36
CA GLU A 88 16.34 -21.40 1.00
C GLU A 88 16.05 -19.89 0.93
N ILE A 89 14.77 -19.54 0.86
CA ILE A 89 14.30 -18.17 1.06
C ILE A 89 14.32 -17.94 2.57
N ASP A 90 15.34 -17.23 3.04
CA ASP A 90 15.45 -16.72 4.41
C ASP A 90 14.21 -15.86 4.75
N LEU A 91 13.20 -16.49 5.35
CA LEU A 91 12.07 -15.79 5.97
C LEU A 91 12.52 -15.11 7.28
N THR A 92 13.62 -15.61 7.87
CA THR A 92 14.46 -14.93 8.86
C THR A 92 15.25 -13.72 8.31
N VAL A 93 14.98 -13.26 7.08
CA VAL A 93 15.23 -11.86 6.66
C VAL A 93 14.55 -10.86 7.60
N GLU A 94 13.59 -11.30 8.43
CA GLU A 94 13.15 -10.67 9.69
C GLU A 94 14.27 -10.62 10.78
N SER A 95 15.39 -10.01 10.36
CA SER A 95 16.16 -9.00 11.10
C SER A 95 17.14 -9.45 12.19
N ASP A 96 18.41 -9.03 12.01
CA ASP A 96 19.41 -8.86 13.09
C ASP A 96 19.03 -7.72 14.08
N GLY A 97 17.74 -7.49 14.37
CA GLY A 97 17.28 -6.31 15.11
C GLY A 97 15.84 -5.86 14.88
N ASN A 98 14.89 -6.80 14.75
CA ASN A 98 13.44 -6.56 14.88
C ASN A 98 12.82 -5.36 14.09
N SER A 99 13.30 -5.08 12.87
CA SER A 99 12.86 -3.92 12.07
C SER A 99 12.20 -4.33 10.74
N ASP A 100 10.96 -3.88 10.51
CA ASP A 100 10.25 -4.02 9.24
C ASP A 100 11.00 -3.37 8.07
N ILE A 101 10.89 -3.98 6.87
CA ILE A 101 11.47 -3.44 5.63
C ILE A 101 10.45 -2.51 4.98
N GLY A 102 10.76 -1.21 4.89
CA GLY A 102 9.80 -0.22 4.42
C GLY A 102 10.34 1.20 4.28
N TYR A 103 9.42 2.14 4.05
CA TYR A 103 9.66 3.58 4.11
C TYR A 103 9.04 4.12 5.40
N PHE A 104 9.85 4.75 6.23
CA PHE A 104 9.47 5.26 7.54
C PHE A 104 9.47 6.78 7.54
N GLY A 105 8.61 7.40 8.35
CA GLY A 105 8.63 8.85 8.55
C GLY A 105 7.93 9.29 9.83
N PRO A 106 8.20 10.52 10.29
CA PRO A 106 7.60 11.07 11.50
C PRO A 106 6.13 11.45 11.29
N VAL A 107 5.27 11.01 12.22
CA VAL A 107 3.86 11.40 12.33
C VAL A 107 3.61 11.89 13.76
N VAL A 108 2.90 13.02 13.90
CA VAL A 108 2.58 13.61 15.21
C VAL A 108 1.14 13.28 15.60
N ILE A 109 0.95 12.60 16.73
CA ILE A 109 -0.36 12.22 17.28
C ILE A 109 -0.42 12.70 18.73
N GLY A 110 -1.38 13.57 19.07
CA GLY A 110 -1.54 14.11 20.42
C GLY A 110 -0.31 14.86 20.96
N GLY A 111 0.53 15.44 20.08
CA GLY A 111 1.79 16.09 20.41
C GLY A 111 3.00 15.16 20.56
N GLN A 112 2.80 13.84 20.54
CA GLN A 112 3.88 12.83 20.53
C GLN A 112 4.27 12.51 19.08
N THR A 113 5.56 12.30 18.82
CA THR A 113 6.08 11.93 17.49
C THR A 113 6.36 10.43 17.43
N PHE A 114 5.78 9.77 16.43
CA PHE A 114 5.98 8.36 16.12
C PHE A 114 6.69 8.22 14.77
N ASN A 115 7.62 7.29 14.63
CA ASN A 115 8.22 6.96 13.33
C ASN A 115 7.47 5.75 12.74
N THR A 116 6.56 5.98 11.79
CA THR A 116 5.62 4.97 11.29
C THR A 116 5.97 4.51 9.88
N ILE A 117 5.61 3.27 9.55
CA ILE A 117 5.70 2.73 8.17
C ILE A 117 4.63 3.38 7.30
N PHE A 118 5.02 3.90 6.13
CA PHE A 118 4.09 4.42 5.12
C PHE A 118 3.66 3.28 4.17
N ASP A 119 2.79 2.39 4.65
CA ASP A 119 2.27 1.26 3.86
C ASP A 119 1.03 1.66 3.03
N THR A 120 1.19 1.83 1.72
CA THR A 120 0.07 2.00 0.78
C THR A 120 -0.79 0.73 0.59
N GLY A 121 -0.42 -0.37 1.24
CA GLY A 121 -1.15 -1.64 1.27
C GLY A 121 -2.14 -1.79 2.43
N SER A 122 -2.34 -0.78 3.27
CA SER A 122 -3.30 -0.80 4.38
C SER A 122 -4.12 0.50 4.47
N SER A 123 -5.20 0.46 5.24
CA SER A 123 -6.12 1.58 5.51
C SER A 123 -6.02 2.12 6.94
N ASP A 124 -5.28 1.41 7.81
CA ASP A 124 -5.47 1.49 9.25
C ASP A 124 -4.20 2.05 9.91
N LEU A 125 -4.31 3.22 10.54
CA LEU A 125 -3.22 3.78 11.34
C LEU A 125 -3.23 3.14 12.73
N TRP A 126 -2.12 2.49 13.08
CA TRP A 126 -1.86 1.95 14.42
C TRP A 126 -0.50 2.45 14.92
N VAL A 127 -0.41 2.65 16.24
CA VAL A 127 0.83 3.00 16.95
C VAL A 127 0.84 2.28 18.30
N ASN A 128 2.03 1.98 18.83
CA ASN A 128 2.15 1.32 20.13
C ASN A 128 1.67 2.27 21.24
N SER A 129 0.76 1.78 22.08
CA SER A 129 0.36 2.45 23.31
C SER A 129 1.44 2.29 24.39
N LEU A 130 1.63 3.32 25.21
CA LEU A 130 2.47 3.26 26.42
C LEU A 130 1.73 2.73 27.66
N PHE A 131 0.43 2.42 27.54
CA PHE A 131 -0.39 1.94 28.66
C PHE A 131 -0.15 0.45 28.95
N TRP A 132 0.70 0.19 29.95
CA TRP A 132 0.69 -1.05 30.74
C TRP A 132 0.10 -0.73 32.13
N LEU A 133 -1.22 -0.86 32.25
CA LEU A 133 -2.01 -0.76 33.49
C LEU A 133 -3.13 -1.81 33.46
#